data_AF-A0A7C4DLR4-F1
#
_entry.id   AF-A0A7C4DLR4-F1
#
_cell.length_a   1.000
_cell.length_b   1.000
_cell.length_c   1.000
_cell.angle_alpha   90.00
_cell.angle_beta   90.00
_cell.angle_gamma   90.00
#
_symmetry.space_group_name_H-M   'P 1'
#
loop_
_entity.id
_entity.type
_entity.pdbx_description
1 polymer ?
#
loop_
_entity_poly.entity_id
_entity_poly.type
_entity_poly.pdbx_seq_one_letter_code
_entity_poly.pdbx_strand_id
1 'polypeptide(L)'
;METASLAGRLTGRFVAGRTLEDGLAVCRRLAAESILISLDHLGENVATREEAEASRDACLEALARIHAERLPATVSIKLSQFGLDLSEEFCRANVDAVVSAARRAGTMVEMDMEASPYVEATLRTVRAMHERHGAARAVILTTGTFLNGITFVGQQTTPAGRDGEPPATHLSASLRACGLRLGRFKTGTTPRIDATTIDYDRCTVQPAANEPLTFAFAWQLPAPLTRPLLPCHITQTTPETHAIIRANLSRSALYGGLISGRGPRYCPSIEDKVVRFAERERHQ
;
A
#
# COMPACT_ATOMS: atom_id res chain seq x y z
N MET A 1 16.66 14.61 12.55
CA MET A 1 16.28 16.04 12.52
C MET A 1 16.12 16.48 11.08
N GLU A 2 14.90 16.48 10.53
CA GLU A 2 14.67 16.98 9.18
C GLU A 2 14.39 18.49 9.15
N THR A 3 15.23 19.16 8.38
CA THR A 3 15.16 20.56 7.94
C THR A 3 14.20 20.70 6.76
N ALA A 4 12.90 20.80 7.02
CA ALA A 4 11.95 21.42 6.09
C ALA A 4 10.69 21.82 6.85
N SER A 5 10.62 23.08 7.32
CA SER A 5 9.44 23.62 8.00
C SER A 5 8.16 23.55 7.15
N LEU A 6 8.32 23.47 5.83
CA LEU A 6 7.23 23.30 4.87
C LEU A 6 6.71 21.85 4.82
N ALA A 7 7.61 20.86 4.87
CA ALA A 7 7.23 19.44 4.93
C ALA A 7 6.50 19.15 6.25
N GLY A 8 6.98 19.70 7.37
CA GLY A 8 6.32 19.56 8.67
C GLY A 8 4.88 20.11 8.73
N ARG A 9 4.59 21.19 8.01
CA ARG A 9 3.21 21.73 7.90
C ARG A 9 2.29 20.85 7.06
N LEU A 10 2.82 20.14 6.07
CA LEU A 10 2.07 19.26 5.19
C LEU A 10 1.86 17.87 5.81
N THR A 11 2.86 17.34 6.53
CA THR A 11 2.79 16.04 7.20
C THR A 11 2.03 16.09 8.52
N GLY A 12 1.98 17.23 9.21
CA GLY A 12 1.24 17.38 10.48
C GLY A 12 -0.28 17.12 10.39
N ARG A 13 -0.86 17.06 9.17
CA ARG A 13 -2.25 16.63 8.96
C ARG A 13 -2.42 15.11 8.96
N PHE A 14 -1.34 14.36 8.78
CA PHE A 14 -1.32 12.91 8.60
C PHE A 14 -0.53 12.18 9.69
N VAL A 15 0.35 12.88 10.42
CA VAL A 15 1.17 12.32 11.50
C VAL A 15 0.71 12.91 12.83
N ALA A 16 0.59 12.08 13.86
CA ALA A 16 0.11 12.48 15.18
C ALA A 16 1.04 13.48 15.90
N GLY A 17 2.30 13.59 15.46
CA GLY A 17 3.27 14.60 15.89
C GLY A 17 4.71 14.13 15.68
N ARG A 18 5.67 14.80 16.32
CA ARG A 18 7.11 14.50 16.18
C ARG A 18 7.70 13.81 17.40
N THR A 19 6.99 13.88 18.53
CA THR A 19 7.39 13.28 19.79
C THR A 19 6.37 12.22 20.19
N LEU A 20 6.78 11.33 21.09
CA LEU A 20 5.87 10.36 21.69
C LEU A 20 4.72 11.06 22.42
N GLU A 21 4.96 12.19 23.09
CA GLU A 21 3.92 12.92 23.82
C GLU A 21 2.84 13.49 22.88
N ASP A 22 3.23 14.01 21.71
CA ASP A 22 2.27 14.44 20.70
C ASP A 22 1.38 13.27 20.26
N GLY A 23 2.01 12.11 20.00
CA GLY A 23 1.31 10.87 19.66
C GLY A 23 0.32 10.43 20.73
N LEU A 24 0.76 10.42 22.00
CA LEU A 24 -0.09 10.04 23.14
C LEU A 24 -1.23 11.03 23.36
N ALA A 25 -1.04 12.33 23.12
CA ALA A 25 -2.11 13.32 23.17
C ALA A 25 -3.21 13.02 22.13
N VAL A 26 -2.83 12.60 20.92
CA VAL A 26 -3.79 12.13 19.91
C VAL A 26 -4.45 10.82 20.35
N CYS A 27 -3.70 9.86 20.90
CA CYS A 27 -4.26 8.62 21.44
C CYS A 27 -5.33 8.89 22.50
N ARG A 28 -5.08 9.79 23.46
CA ARG A 28 -6.07 10.16 24.50
C ARG A 28 -7.36 10.72 23.90
N ARG A 29 -7.24 11.61 22.90
CA ARG A 29 -8.40 12.19 22.21
C ARG A 29 -9.22 11.13 21.48
N LEU A 30 -8.57 10.26 20.71
CA LEU A 30 -9.24 9.17 19.97
C LEU A 30 -9.86 8.13 20.92
N ALA A 31 -9.22 7.84 22.05
CA ALA A 31 -9.74 6.95 23.07
C ALA A 31 -11.04 7.48 23.70
N ALA A 32 -11.14 8.81 23.91
CA ALA A 32 -12.38 9.44 24.38
C ALA A 32 -13.54 9.29 23.38
N GLU A 33 -13.24 9.08 22.10
CA GLU A 33 -14.20 8.79 21.03
C GLU A 33 -14.42 7.28 20.82
N SER A 34 -13.87 6.42 21.69
CA SER A 34 -13.94 4.94 21.60
C SER A 34 -13.33 4.37 20.31
N ILE A 35 -12.35 5.05 19.72
CA ILE A 35 -11.63 4.60 18.54
C ILE A 35 -10.41 3.77 18.98
N LEU A 36 -10.25 2.57 18.42
CA LEU A 36 -9.05 1.75 18.61
C LEU A 36 -7.86 2.37 17.87
N ILE A 37 -6.68 2.36 18.50
CA ILE A 37 -5.52 3.10 18.01
C ILE A 37 -4.35 2.15 17.75
N SER A 38 -3.69 2.33 16.60
CA SER A 38 -2.35 1.80 16.34
C SER A 38 -1.38 2.96 16.24
N LEU A 39 -0.39 2.99 17.14
CA LEU A 39 0.65 4.02 17.19
C LEU A 39 1.89 3.54 16.43
N ASP A 40 2.23 4.25 15.36
CA ASP A 40 3.38 3.93 14.52
C ASP A 40 4.54 4.91 14.77
N HIS A 41 5.75 4.36 14.98
CA HIS A 41 6.99 5.11 14.97
C HIS A 41 7.58 5.07 13.55
N LEU A 42 7.24 6.09 12.75
CA LEU A 42 7.57 6.11 11.32
C LEU A 42 9.07 5.92 11.04
N GLY A 43 9.39 4.89 10.24
CA GLY A 43 10.72 4.60 9.70
C GLY A 43 10.75 3.25 8.99
N GLU A 44 11.74 3.06 8.13
CA GLU A 44 12.02 1.81 7.38
C GLU A 44 13.49 1.77 6.96
N ASN A 45 13.98 0.57 6.64
CA ASN A 45 15.31 0.30 6.05
C ASN A 45 16.47 1.02 6.76
N VAL A 46 16.62 0.79 8.06
CA VAL A 46 17.74 1.37 8.83
C VAL A 46 19.08 0.81 8.36
N ALA A 47 20.11 1.64 8.39
CA ALA A 47 21.43 1.29 7.88
C ALA A 47 22.38 0.79 8.99
N THR A 48 22.03 1.04 10.26
CA THR A 48 22.89 0.73 11.41
C THR A 48 22.15 0.00 12.52
N ARG A 49 22.89 -0.72 13.35
CA ARG A 49 22.30 -1.41 14.51
C ARG A 49 21.78 -0.41 15.53
N GLU A 50 22.47 0.72 15.68
CA GLU A 50 22.12 1.80 16.59
C GLU A 50 20.76 2.43 16.21
N GLU A 51 20.49 2.61 14.91
CA GLU A 51 19.18 3.08 14.42
C GLU A 51 18.06 2.07 14.68
N ALA A 52 18.33 0.77 14.50
CA ALA A 52 17.38 -0.29 14.81
C ALA A 52 17.06 -0.36 16.32
N GLU A 53 18.09 -0.23 17.17
CA GLU A 53 17.94 -0.23 18.61
C GLU A 53 17.19 1.01 19.11
N ALA A 54 17.47 2.19 18.52
CA ALA A 54 16.70 3.39 18.82
C ALA A 54 15.21 3.22 18.47
N SER A 55 14.90 2.55 17.35
CA SER A 55 13.53 2.26 16.95
C SER A 55 12.84 1.27 17.89
N ARG A 56 13.57 0.22 18.33
CA ARG A 56 13.12 -0.71 19.38
C ARG A 56 12.82 0.04 20.67
N ASP A 57 13.75 0.87 21.14
CA ASP A 57 13.65 1.57 22.41
C ASP A 57 12.49 2.57 22.42
N ALA A 58 12.26 3.26 21.29
CA ALA A 58 11.08 4.10 21.11
C ALA A 58 9.76 3.32 21.25
N CYS A 59 9.69 2.11 20.68
CA CYS A 59 8.51 1.24 20.83
C CYS A 59 8.34 0.74 22.28
N LEU A 60 9.44 0.41 22.97
CA LEU A 60 9.40 0.00 24.38
C LEU A 60 8.90 1.14 25.27
N GLU A 61 9.37 2.36 25.04
CA GLU A 61 8.90 3.56 25.75
C GLU A 61 7.41 3.80 25.48
N ALA A 62 6.98 3.74 24.21
CA ALA A 62 5.58 3.88 23.85
C ALA A 62 4.68 2.85 24.55
N LEU A 63 5.09 1.57 24.57
CA LEU A 63 4.36 0.51 25.28
C LEU A 63 4.27 0.76 26.78
N ALA A 64 5.35 1.24 27.41
CA ALA A 64 5.35 1.57 28.82
C ALA A 64 4.36 2.71 29.14
N ARG A 65 4.33 3.75 28.29
CA ARG A 65 3.40 4.89 28.42
C ARG A 65 1.96 4.49 28.17
N ILE A 66 1.69 3.71 27.13
CA ILE A 66 0.36 3.15 26.83
C ILE A 66 -0.17 2.36 28.02
N HIS A 67 0.66 1.51 28.65
CA HIS A 67 0.29 0.74 29.82
C HIS A 67 0.00 1.62 31.04
N ALA A 68 0.91 2.56 31.35
CA ALA A 68 0.77 3.45 32.50
C ALA A 68 -0.51 4.29 32.44
N GLU A 69 -0.89 4.71 31.24
CA GLU A 69 -2.07 5.55 30.99
C GLU A 69 -3.33 4.74 30.66
N ARG A 70 -3.23 3.40 30.57
CA ARG A 70 -4.32 2.47 30.17
C ARG A 70 -4.99 2.86 28.85
N LEU A 71 -4.20 3.30 27.88
CA LEU A 71 -4.71 3.69 26.57
C LEU A 71 -5.10 2.44 25.74
N PRO A 72 -6.21 2.47 24.98
CA PRO A 72 -6.60 1.40 24.06
C PRO A 72 -5.78 1.46 22.77
N ALA A 73 -4.45 1.40 22.91
CA ALA A 73 -3.50 1.57 21.82
C ALA A 73 -2.56 0.35 21.69
N THR A 74 -2.23 0.03 20.44
CA THR A 74 -1.19 -0.92 20.03
C THR A 74 0.01 -0.16 19.47
N VAL A 75 1.11 -0.86 19.23
CA VAL A 75 2.23 -0.33 18.43
C VAL A 75 2.37 -1.12 17.15
N SER A 76 2.63 -0.44 16.03
CA SER A 76 3.01 -1.09 14.78
C SER A 76 4.53 -1.01 14.56
N ILE A 77 5.10 -2.06 13.98
CA ILE A 77 6.53 -2.14 13.66
C ILE A 77 6.76 -2.62 12.23
N LYS A 78 7.80 -2.09 11.59
CA LYS A 78 8.36 -2.57 10.32
C LYS A 78 9.67 -3.30 10.59
N LEU A 79 9.87 -4.48 10.01
CA LEU A 79 11.03 -5.31 10.34
C LEU A 79 12.33 -4.72 9.80
N SER A 80 12.30 -4.06 8.64
CA SER A 80 13.45 -3.34 8.10
C SER A 80 13.93 -2.24 9.05
N GLN A 81 13.01 -1.54 9.74
CA GLN A 81 13.33 -0.57 10.78
C GLN A 81 13.94 -1.23 12.02
N PHE A 82 13.63 -2.50 12.27
CA PHE A 82 14.18 -3.30 13.36
C PHE A 82 15.49 -4.01 12.98
N GLY A 83 16.06 -3.69 11.82
CA GLY A 83 17.36 -4.20 11.37
C GLY A 83 17.27 -5.50 10.57
N LEU A 84 16.13 -5.79 9.93
CA LEU A 84 15.99 -6.98 9.08
C LEU A 84 17.05 -7.04 7.97
N ASP A 85 17.37 -5.88 7.37
CA ASP A 85 18.38 -5.75 6.32
C ASP A 85 19.82 -5.96 6.85
N LEU A 86 20.01 -5.86 8.16
CA LEU A 86 21.31 -6.03 8.81
C LEU A 86 21.55 -7.48 9.24
N SER A 87 20.55 -8.09 9.88
CA SER A 87 20.57 -9.50 10.28
C SER A 87 19.18 -9.93 10.77
N GLU A 88 18.67 -11.04 10.24
CA GLU A 88 17.40 -11.58 10.71
C GLU A 88 17.43 -11.99 12.19
N GLU A 89 18.56 -12.47 12.70
CA GLU A 89 18.71 -12.84 14.11
C GLU A 89 18.62 -11.60 15.02
N PHE A 90 19.32 -10.54 14.64
CA PHE A 90 19.29 -9.26 15.35
C PHE A 90 17.89 -8.63 15.31
N CYS A 91 17.25 -8.61 14.13
CA CYS A 91 15.87 -8.17 13.99
C CYS A 91 14.94 -8.97 14.90
N ARG A 92 15.03 -10.31 14.89
CA ARG A 92 14.23 -11.18 15.76
C ARG A 92 14.45 -10.88 17.24
N ALA A 93 15.66 -10.59 17.68
CA ALA A 93 15.93 -10.22 19.07
C ALA A 93 15.29 -8.88 19.46
N ASN A 94 15.36 -7.86 18.60
CA ASN A 94 14.69 -6.58 18.83
C ASN A 94 13.16 -6.73 18.89
N VAL A 95 12.60 -7.52 17.96
CA VAL A 95 11.16 -7.82 17.94
C VAL A 95 10.74 -8.59 19.19
N ASP A 96 11.52 -9.58 19.64
CA ASP A 96 11.25 -10.36 20.86
C ASP A 96 11.11 -9.48 22.09
N ALA A 97 11.97 -8.47 22.22
CA ALA A 97 11.93 -7.51 23.32
C ALA A 97 10.61 -6.71 23.33
N VAL A 98 10.19 -6.21 22.15
CA VAL A 98 8.95 -5.42 22.00
C VAL A 98 7.71 -6.27 22.24
N VAL A 99 7.64 -7.48 21.67
CA VAL A 99 6.53 -8.42 21.88
C VAL A 99 6.41 -8.80 23.36
N SER A 100 7.54 -9.06 24.03
CA SER A 100 7.57 -9.34 25.46
C SER A 100 7.05 -8.17 26.30
N ALA A 101 7.40 -6.94 25.94
CA ALA A 101 6.92 -5.73 26.61
C ALA A 101 5.42 -5.51 26.39
N ALA A 102 4.93 -5.69 25.15
CA ALA A 102 3.51 -5.57 24.83
C ALA A 102 2.66 -6.58 25.60
N ARG A 103 3.15 -7.82 25.73
CA ARG A 103 2.49 -8.86 26.53
C ARG A 103 2.39 -8.46 28.01
N ARG A 104 3.45 -7.91 28.61
CA ARG A 104 3.42 -7.39 30.00
C ARG A 104 2.47 -6.20 30.13
N ALA A 105 2.41 -5.35 29.11
CA ALA A 105 1.51 -4.21 29.06
C ALA A 105 0.03 -4.59 28.85
N GLY A 106 -0.27 -5.84 28.45
CA GLY A 106 -1.62 -6.29 28.14
C GLY A 106 -2.14 -5.83 26.77
N THR A 107 -1.25 -5.44 25.87
CA THR A 107 -1.58 -5.00 24.49
C THR A 107 -0.95 -5.95 23.45
N MET A 108 -1.08 -5.61 22.16
CA MET A 108 -0.50 -6.35 21.04
C MET A 108 0.47 -5.49 20.23
N VAL A 109 1.34 -6.18 19.48
CA VAL A 109 2.21 -5.58 18.46
C VAL A 109 1.63 -5.93 17.10
N GLU A 110 1.48 -4.93 16.26
CA GLU A 110 1.18 -5.09 14.84
C GLU A 110 2.51 -5.19 14.09
N MET A 111 2.66 -6.21 13.25
CA MET A 111 3.83 -6.35 12.38
C MET A 111 3.40 -6.04 10.97
N ASP A 112 3.93 -4.94 10.44
CA ASP A 112 3.63 -4.50 9.09
C ASP A 112 4.30 -5.42 8.06
N MET A 113 3.55 -5.71 6.99
CA MET A 113 4.13 -6.28 5.79
C MET A 113 4.69 -5.17 4.91
N GLU A 114 5.98 -5.26 4.62
CA GLU A 114 6.69 -4.31 3.79
C GLU A 114 6.73 -4.77 2.32
N ALA A 115 7.70 -4.28 1.53
CA ALA A 115 7.89 -4.68 0.14
C ALA A 115 8.03 -6.20 -0.03
N SER A 116 7.74 -6.68 -1.25
CA SER A 116 7.74 -8.11 -1.57
C SER A 116 9.01 -8.91 -1.20
N PRO A 117 10.23 -8.34 -1.20
CA PRO A 117 11.41 -9.06 -0.72
C PRO A 117 11.34 -9.47 0.77
N TYR A 118 10.58 -8.75 1.60
CA TYR A 118 10.52 -8.96 3.05
C TYR A 118 9.49 -10.00 3.47
N VAL A 119 8.58 -10.41 2.58
CA VAL A 119 7.43 -11.27 2.90
C VAL A 119 7.83 -12.52 3.66
N GLU A 120 8.84 -13.24 3.19
CA GLU A 120 9.26 -14.50 3.81
C GLU A 120 9.90 -14.30 5.18
N ALA A 121 10.77 -13.30 5.31
CA ALA A 121 11.40 -13.01 6.59
C ALA A 121 10.37 -12.53 7.62
N THR A 122 9.39 -11.72 7.19
CA THR A 122 8.28 -11.29 8.06
C THR A 122 7.43 -12.47 8.51
N LEU A 123 7.03 -13.36 7.61
CA LEU A 123 6.26 -14.55 7.99
C LEU A 123 7.05 -15.48 8.93
N ARG A 124 8.37 -15.65 8.72
CA ARG A 124 9.24 -16.39 9.64
C ARG A 124 9.29 -15.74 11.02
N THR A 125 9.45 -14.43 11.09
CA THR A 125 9.50 -13.69 12.36
C THR A 125 8.17 -13.76 13.10
N VAL A 126 7.04 -13.53 12.42
CA VAL A 126 5.69 -13.67 13.00
C VAL A 126 5.48 -15.09 13.56
N ARG A 127 5.87 -16.12 12.80
CA ARG A 127 5.77 -17.51 13.25
C ARG A 127 6.65 -17.79 14.48
N ALA A 128 7.90 -17.34 14.48
CA ALA A 128 8.81 -17.51 15.61
C ALA A 128 8.27 -16.80 16.87
N MET A 129 7.73 -15.60 16.73
CA MET A 129 7.11 -14.87 17.84
C MET A 129 5.84 -15.56 18.34
N HIS A 130 5.03 -16.12 17.43
CA HIS A 130 3.87 -16.91 17.80
C HIS A 130 4.25 -18.18 18.58
N GLU A 131 5.24 -18.93 18.12
CA GLU A 131 5.73 -20.15 18.78
C GLU A 131 6.30 -19.85 20.17
N ARG A 132 6.98 -18.71 20.33
CA ARG A 132 7.61 -18.31 21.60
C ARG A 132 6.65 -17.68 22.62
N HIS A 133 5.79 -16.75 22.17
CA HIS A 133 4.93 -15.95 23.07
C HIS A 133 3.48 -16.39 23.09
N GLY A 134 3.04 -17.23 22.15
CA GLY A 134 1.65 -17.58 21.97
C GLY A 134 0.82 -16.41 21.38
N ALA A 135 -0.13 -16.77 20.51
CA ALA A 135 -1.17 -15.90 19.96
C ALA A 135 -0.74 -14.74 19.02
N ALA A 136 -0.51 -15.06 17.73
CA ALA A 136 -0.91 -14.13 16.68
C ALA A 136 -2.44 -14.15 16.62
N ARG A 137 -3.09 -13.05 17.03
CA ARG A 137 -4.56 -13.02 17.17
C ARG A 137 -5.27 -12.98 15.82
N ALA A 138 -4.68 -12.32 14.84
CA ALA A 138 -5.18 -12.23 13.48
C ALA A 138 -4.01 -11.99 12.52
N VAL A 139 -4.17 -12.46 11.28
CA VAL A 139 -3.29 -12.11 10.15
C VAL A 139 -4.19 -11.55 9.06
N ILE A 140 -3.91 -10.31 8.63
CA ILE A 140 -4.65 -9.65 7.55
C ILE A 140 -3.79 -9.69 6.28
N LEU A 141 -4.29 -10.34 5.23
CA LEU A 141 -3.59 -10.45 3.96
C LEU A 141 -4.09 -9.38 2.98
N THR A 142 -3.25 -8.39 2.68
CA THR A 142 -3.52 -7.27 1.75
C THR A 142 -2.57 -7.27 0.55
N THR A 143 -2.31 -8.45 -0.02
CA THR A 143 -1.24 -8.69 -1.01
C THR A 143 -1.38 -7.94 -2.34
N GLY A 144 -2.47 -7.21 -2.57
CA GLY A 144 -2.72 -6.46 -3.81
C GLY A 144 -2.51 -7.32 -5.06
N THR A 145 -1.67 -6.84 -5.97
CA THR A 145 -1.32 -7.51 -7.24
C THR A 145 -0.05 -8.39 -7.14
N PHE A 146 0.54 -8.54 -5.95
CA PHE A 146 1.86 -9.18 -5.79
C PHE A 146 1.80 -10.71 -5.76
N LEU A 147 0.72 -11.29 -5.27
CA LEU A 147 0.62 -12.73 -5.04
C LEU A 147 0.70 -13.51 -6.36
N ASN A 148 1.85 -14.13 -6.65
CA ASN A 148 2.21 -14.70 -7.95
C ASN A 148 1.86 -13.76 -9.13
N GLY A 149 2.18 -12.48 -8.94
CA GLY A 149 1.99 -11.42 -9.94
C GLY A 149 2.81 -11.67 -11.21
N ILE A 150 2.20 -11.38 -12.35
CA ILE A 150 2.85 -11.40 -13.67
C ILE A 150 2.35 -10.18 -14.43
N THR A 151 3.27 -9.35 -14.93
CA THR A 151 2.96 -8.25 -15.83
C THR A 151 3.07 -8.71 -17.28
N PHE A 152 2.23 -8.13 -18.14
CA PHE A 152 2.18 -8.47 -19.55
C PHE A 152 2.25 -7.17 -20.37
N VAL A 153 3.21 -7.08 -21.28
CA VAL A 153 3.34 -5.98 -22.23
C VAL A 153 3.47 -6.57 -23.64
N GLY A 154 2.38 -6.51 -24.40
CA GLY A 154 2.28 -7.23 -25.67
C GLY A 154 2.49 -8.73 -25.48
N GLN A 155 3.58 -9.26 -26.04
CA GLN A 155 3.97 -10.67 -25.90
C GLN A 155 4.99 -10.93 -24.78
N GLN A 156 5.49 -9.88 -24.14
CA GLN A 156 6.47 -10.01 -23.07
C GLN A 156 5.78 -10.24 -21.74
N THR A 157 6.32 -11.15 -20.95
CA THR A 157 5.82 -11.51 -19.61
C THR A 157 6.94 -11.38 -18.60
N THR A 158 6.66 -10.68 -17.50
CA THR A 158 7.65 -10.48 -16.43
C THR A 158 7.01 -10.88 -15.09
N PRO A 159 7.64 -11.75 -14.28
CA PRO A 159 7.22 -11.97 -12.90
C PRO A 159 7.34 -10.66 -12.12
N ALA A 160 6.20 -10.10 -11.72
CA ALA A 160 6.15 -8.77 -11.12
C ALA A 160 4.79 -8.54 -10.44
N GLY A 161 4.80 -7.96 -9.23
CA GLY A 161 3.58 -7.51 -8.57
C GLY A 161 3.11 -6.16 -9.09
N ARG A 162 4.06 -5.27 -9.39
CA ARG A 162 3.92 -3.99 -10.07
C ARG A 162 5.13 -3.80 -10.97
N ASP A 163 5.08 -2.82 -11.86
CA ASP A 163 6.22 -2.55 -12.75
C ASP A 163 7.49 -2.27 -11.93
N GLY A 164 8.57 -3.01 -12.22
CA GLY A 164 9.82 -2.97 -11.46
C GLY A 164 9.83 -3.66 -10.09
N GLU A 165 8.69 -4.14 -9.57
CA GLU A 165 8.60 -4.73 -8.23
C GLU A 165 8.35 -6.26 -8.28
N PRO A 166 9.18 -7.09 -7.62
CA PRO A 166 9.07 -8.54 -7.72
C PRO A 166 7.78 -9.08 -7.09
N PRO A 167 7.26 -10.24 -7.52
CA PRO A 167 6.05 -10.82 -6.99
C PRO A 167 6.32 -11.60 -5.68
N ALA A 168 5.27 -11.80 -4.88
CA ALA A 168 5.29 -12.71 -3.73
C ALA A 168 4.87 -14.13 -4.15
N THR A 169 5.82 -15.07 -4.17
CA THR A 169 5.60 -16.42 -4.74
C THR A 169 5.26 -17.49 -3.71
N HIS A 170 5.93 -17.47 -2.56
CA HIS A 170 5.83 -18.49 -1.51
C HIS A 170 4.51 -18.47 -0.75
N LEU A 171 3.98 -17.29 -0.41
CA LEU A 171 2.68 -17.15 0.26
C LEU A 171 1.55 -17.85 -0.54
N SER A 172 1.59 -17.82 -1.86
CA SER A 172 0.60 -18.54 -2.68
C SER A 172 0.67 -20.05 -2.48
N ALA A 173 1.88 -20.61 -2.40
CA ALA A 173 2.07 -22.04 -2.19
C ALA A 173 1.56 -22.46 -0.80
N SER A 174 1.86 -21.65 0.22
CA SER A 174 1.36 -21.84 1.59
C SER A 174 -0.17 -21.84 1.64
N LEU A 175 -0.83 -20.85 1.03
CA LEU A 175 -2.29 -20.78 0.99
C LEU A 175 -2.92 -22.02 0.32
N ARG A 176 -2.33 -22.52 -0.78
CA ARG A 176 -2.79 -23.77 -1.42
C ARG A 176 -2.59 -24.99 -0.52
N ALA A 177 -1.46 -25.07 0.19
CA ALA A 177 -1.17 -26.17 1.11
C ALA A 177 -2.19 -26.20 2.28
N CYS A 178 -2.71 -25.05 2.68
CA CYS A 178 -3.81 -24.94 3.64
C CYS A 178 -5.20 -25.28 3.06
N GLY A 179 -5.28 -25.75 1.81
CA GLY A 179 -6.54 -26.13 1.17
C GLY A 179 -7.32 -24.98 0.51
N LEU A 180 -6.75 -23.77 0.43
CA LEU A 180 -7.40 -22.64 -0.24
C LEU A 180 -7.29 -22.77 -1.76
N ARG A 181 -8.42 -22.60 -2.44
CA ARG A 181 -8.48 -22.50 -3.91
C ARG A 181 -8.08 -21.10 -4.34
N LEU A 182 -7.01 -20.99 -5.13
CA LEU A 182 -6.53 -19.72 -5.67
C LEU A 182 -6.94 -19.57 -7.14
N GLY A 183 -7.53 -18.43 -7.50
CA GLY A 183 -7.80 -18.02 -8.87
C GLY A 183 -6.77 -17.02 -9.39
N ARG A 184 -6.81 -16.75 -10.70
CA ARG A 184 -6.07 -15.64 -11.33
C ARG A 184 -7.04 -14.60 -11.87
N PHE A 185 -6.85 -13.37 -11.45
CA PHE A 185 -7.52 -12.21 -12.02
C PHE A 185 -6.55 -11.37 -12.82
N LYS A 186 -7.10 -10.66 -13.82
CA LYS A 186 -6.36 -9.72 -14.67
C LYS A 186 -6.91 -8.32 -14.47
N THR A 187 -6.02 -7.34 -14.35
CA THR A 187 -6.34 -5.93 -14.54
C THR A 187 -5.35 -5.32 -15.52
N GLY A 188 -5.78 -4.31 -16.26
CA GLY A 188 -4.92 -3.50 -17.12
C GLY A 188 -4.65 -2.14 -16.48
N THR A 189 -3.63 -1.45 -16.97
CA THR A 189 -3.32 -0.05 -16.67
C THR A 189 -2.95 0.63 -17.99
N THR A 190 -3.23 1.92 -18.14
CA THR A 190 -2.90 2.68 -19.36
C THR A 190 -1.41 3.02 -19.43
N PRO A 191 -0.86 3.38 -20.59
CA PRO A 191 0.46 4.04 -20.61
C PRO A 191 0.39 5.38 -19.85
N ARG A 192 1.52 5.83 -19.33
CA ARG A 192 1.70 7.18 -18.77
C ARG A 192 2.33 8.04 -19.87
N ILE A 193 1.82 9.25 -20.03
CA ILE A 193 2.21 10.18 -21.09
C ILE A 193 2.78 11.45 -20.46
N ASP A 194 3.81 12.03 -21.09
CA ASP A 194 4.39 13.29 -20.66
C ASP A 194 3.40 14.43 -20.95
N ALA A 195 3.02 15.17 -19.91
CA ALA A 195 2.05 16.24 -19.98
C ALA A 195 2.45 17.35 -20.97
N THR A 196 3.75 17.55 -21.20
CA THR A 196 4.28 18.59 -22.10
C THR A 196 4.14 18.25 -23.59
N THR A 197 3.86 16.97 -23.89
CA THR A 197 3.71 16.47 -25.27
C THR A 197 2.26 16.44 -25.77
N ILE A 198 1.33 16.93 -24.95
CA ILE A 198 -0.10 16.91 -25.24
C ILE A 198 -0.54 18.27 -25.78
N ASP A 199 -1.22 18.26 -26.92
CA ASP A 199 -1.95 19.40 -27.45
C ASP A 199 -3.32 19.53 -26.77
N TYR A 200 -3.36 20.31 -25.68
CA TYR A 200 -4.57 20.49 -24.87
C TYR A 200 -5.63 21.35 -25.56
N ASP A 201 -5.27 22.19 -26.54
CA ASP A 201 -6.22 23.03 -27.28
C ASP A 201 -7.21 22.20 -28.10
N ARG A 202 -6.83 20.95 -28.41
CA ARG A 202 -7.68 19.97 -29.10
C ARG A 202 -8.51 19.11 -28.16
N CYS A 203 -8.38 19.27 -26.85
CA CYS A 203 -9.14 18.52 -25.86
C CYS A 203 -10.32 19.35 -25.34
N THR A 204 -11.40 18.68 -24.96
CA THR A 204 -12.50 19.36 -24.24
C THR A 204 -12.16 19.42 -22.76
N VAL A 205 -12.10 20.63 -22.20
CA VAL A 205 -11.86 20.83 -20.76
C VAL A 205 -13.07 20.34 -19.96
N GLN A 206 -12.84 19.39 -19.05
CA GLN A 206 -13.78 19.03 -17.99
C GLN A 206 -13.37 19.76 -16.71
N PRO A 207 -14.14 20.79 -16.29
CA PRO A 207 -13.77 21.59 -15.13
C PRO A 207 -13.77 20.74 -13.85
N ALA A 208 -12.93 21.13 -12.89
CA ALA A 208 -13.02 20.59 -11.55
C ALA A 208 -14.29 21.09 -10.82
N ALA A 209 -14.56 20.57 -9.63
CA ALA A 209 -15.59 21.13 -8.76
C ALA A 209 -15.30 22.60 -8.45
N ASN A 210 -16.36 23.40 -8.25
CA ASN A 210 -16.23 24.84 -7.93
C ASN A 210 -15.64 25.06 -6.53
N GLU A 211 -15.80 24.09 -5.64
CA GLU A 211 -15.26 24.09 -4.29
C GLU A 211 -14.67 22.72 -3.94
N PRO A 212 -13.68 22.66 -3.03
CA PRO A 212 -13.11 21.39 -2.60
C PRO A 212 -14.13 20.53 -1.86
N LEU A 213 -14.45 19.35 -2.42
CA LEU A 213 -15.35 18.39 -1.79
C LEU A 213 -14.60 17.46 -0.83
N THR A 214 -15.26 17.06 0.26
CA THR A 214 -14.71 16.12 1.24
C THR A 214 -15.67 14.97 1.49
N PHE A 215 -15.13 13.78 1.79
CA PHE A 215 -15.91 12.58 2.13
C PHE A 215 -16.18 12.45 3.64
N ALA A 216 -15.62 13.34 4.47
CA ALA A 216 -15.71 13.21 5.92
C ALA A 216 -17.00 13.86 6.44
N PHE A 217 -17.85 13.06 7.10
CA PHE A 217 -19.10 13.54 7.70
C PHE A 217 -18.90 14.18 9.09
N ALA A 218 -17.88 13.76 9.83
CA ALA A 218 -17.70 14.10 11.24
C ALA A 218 -16.43 14.93 11.53
N TRP A 219 -15.58 15.17 10.54
CA TRP A 219 -14.34 15.94 10.73
C TRP A 219 -14.52 17.36 10.19
N GLN A 220 -14.54 18.33 11.08
CA GLN A 220 -14.32 19.73 10.71
C GLN A 220 -12.85 19.86 10.30
N LEU A 221 -12.63 20.21 9.03
CA LEU A 221 -11.28 20.45 8.56
C LEU A 221 -10.64 21.57 9.40
N PRO A 222 -9.41 21.39 9.91
CA PRO A 222 -8.73 22.39 10.74
C PRO A 222 -8.44 23.69 9.95
N ALA A 223 -8.46 23.63 8.62
CA ALA A 223 -8.37 24.77 7.72
C ALA A 223 -9.01 24.42 6.36
N PRO A 224 -9.50 25.40 5.59
CA PRO A 224 -9.98 25.21 4.24
C PRO A 224 -8.97 24.47 3.35
N LEU A 225 -9.47 23.66 2.41
CA LEU A 225 -8.61 23.04 1.40
C LEU A 225 -8.14 24.11 0.43
N THR A 226 -6.83 24.35 0.38
CA THR A 226 -6.20 25.38 -0.47
C THR A 226 -5.51 24.81 -1.70
N ARG A 227 -5.57 23.48 -1.92
CA ARG A 227 -4.91 22.84 -3.05
C ARG A 227 -5.62 23.25 -4.36
N PRO A 228 -4.88 23.61 -5.42
CA PRO A 228 -5.48 23.90 -6.71
C PRO A 228 -6.33 22.73 -7.20
N LEU A 229 -7.56 23.03 -7.64
CA LEU A 229 -8.44 22.08 -8.31
C LEU A 229 -8.13 22.13 -9.81
N LEU A 230 -7.55 21.06 -10.34
CA LEU A 230 -7.14 20.99 -11.74
C LEU A 230 -8.25 20.38 -12.60
N PRO A 231 -8.49 20.90 -13.81
CA PRO A 231 -9.44 20.29 -14.73
C PRO A 231 -8.90 18.96 -15.28
N CYS A 232 -9.82 18.12 -15.76
CA CYS A 232 -9.48 17.00 -16.63
C CYS A 232 -9.64 17.42 -18.10
N HIS A 233 -9.02 16.68 -19.02
CA HIS A 233 -9.11 16.93 -20.45
C HIS A 233 -9.68 15.70 -21.14
N ILE A 234 -10.75 15.89 -21.91
CA ILE A 234 -11.48 14.82 -22.60
C ILE A 234 -11.00 14.77 -24.05
N THR A 235 -10.66 13.57 -24.50
CA THR A 235 -10.39 13.23 -25.90
C THR A 235 -11.11 11.92 -26.25
N GLN A 236 -11.08 11.52 -27.52
CA GLN A 236 -11.74 10.32 -28.02
C GLN A 236 -10.86 9.60 -29.03
N THR A 237 -10.96 8.27 -29.05
CA THR A 237 -10.37 7.44 -30.11
C THR A 237 -11.05 7.69 -31.45
N THR A 238 -10.31 7.47 -32.53
CA THR A 238 -10.79 7.59 -33.91
C THR A 238 -10.89 6.23 -34.61
N PRO A 239 -11.58 6.13 -35.76
CA PRO A 239 -11.54 4.93 -36.60
C PRO A 239 -10.12 4.48 -36.96
N GLU A 240 -9.20 5.44 -37.14
CA GLU A 240 -7.77 5.14 -37.36
C GLU A 240 -7.13 4.48 -36.14
N THR A 241 -7.43 4.96 -34.93
CA THR A 241 -6.98 4.31 -33.68
C THR A 241 -7.47 2.86 -33.61
N HIS A 242 -8.73 2.63 -33.99
CA HIS A 242 -9.31 1.28 -34.00
C HIS A 242 -8.65 0.39 -35.05
N ALA A 243 -8.36 0.92 -36.24
CA ALA A 243 -7.65 0.19 -37.29
C ALA A 243 -6.25 -0.24 -36.81
N ILE A 244 -5.49 0.65 -36.17
CA ILE A 244 -4.17 0.35 -35.58
C ILE A 244 -4.29 -0.77 -34.54
N ILE A 245 -5.27 -0.69 -33.64
CA ILE A 245 -5.53 -1.72 -32.63
C ILE A 245 -5.86 -3.06 -33.30
N ARG A 246 -6.80 -3.09 -34.25
CA ARG A 246 -7.23 -4.31 -34.97
C ARG A 246 -6.05 -4.98 -35.68
N ALA A 247 -5.21 -4.19 -36.35
CA ALA A 247 -4.02 -4.68 -37.04
C ALA A 247 -2.98 -5.33 -36.09
N ASN A 248 -3.00 -4.98 -34.80
CA ASN A 248 -2.04 -5.45 -33.79
C ASN A 248 -2.65 -6.37 -32.73
N LEU A 249 -3.90 -6.84 -32.87
CA LEU A 249 -4.56 -7.67 -31.85
C LEU A 249 -3.77 -8.94 -31.51
N SER A 250 -3.15 -9.57 -32.51
CA SER A 250 -2.30 -10.76 -32.35
C SER A 250 -1.09 -10.54 -31.43
N ARG A 251 -0.64 -9.28 -31.27
CA ARG A 251 0.46 -8.91 -30.38
C ARG A 251 -0.01 -8.60 -28.96
N SER A 252 -1.31 -8.48 -28.73
CA SER A 252 -1.85 -8.24 -27.39
C SER A 252 -1.80 -9.51 -26.54
N ALA A 253 -1.51 -9.38 -25.25
CA ALA A 253 -1.48 -10.53 -24.35
C ALA A 253 -2.85 -11.23 -24.22
N LEU A 254 -3.95 -10.50 -24.44
CA LEU A 254 -5.32 -11.04 -24.36
C LEU A 254 -5.67 -11.88 -25.59
N TYR A 255 -5.53 -11.32 -26.78
CA TYR A 255 -5.93 -11.97 -28.04
C TYR A 255 -4.82 -12.86 -28.63
N GLY A 256 -3.57 -12.66 -28.23
CA GLY A 256 -2.43 -13.52 -28.55
C GLY A 256 -2.34 -14.81 -27.72
N GLY A 257 -3.32 -15.07 -26.85
CA GLY A 257 -3.43 -16.34 -26.09
C GLY A 257 -2.54 -16.46 -24.85
N LEU A 258 -1.77 -15.43 -24.50
CA LEU A 258 -0.87 -15.44 -23.33
C LEU A 258 -1.59 -15.27 -21.99
N ILE A 259 -2.79 -14.68 -21.99
CA ILE A 259 -3.58 -14.48 -20.78
C ILE A 259 -4.93 -15.18 -20.90
N SER A 260 -5.19 -16.08 -19.97
CA SER A 260 -6.53 -16.56 -19.63
C SER A 260 -6.90 -16.03 -18.24
N GLY A 261 -8.05 -15.39 -18.12
CA GLY A 261 -8.51 -14.86 -16.83
C GLY A 261 -9.61 -13.82 -16.97
N ARG A 262 -10.62 -13.91 -16.09
CA ARG A 262 -11.70 -12.92 -15.99
C ARG A 262 -11.24 -11.78 -15.07
N GLY A 263 -11.46 -10.53 -15.48
CA GLY A 263 -11.21 -9.39 -14.59
C GLY A 263 -12.15 -9.40 -13.38
N PRO A 264 -11.74 -8.84 -12.22
CA PRO A 264 -12.57 -8.80 -11.01
C PRO A 264 -13.77 -7.84 -11.17
N ARG A 265 -13.66 -6.88 -12.09
CA ARG A 265 -14.74 -6.00 -12.56
C ARG A 265 -14.78 -6.04 -14.09
N TYR A 266 -15.96 -5.87 -14.68
CA TYR A 266 -16.11 -5.78 -16.13
C TYR A 266 -15.70 -4.37 -16.62
N CYS A 267 -14.40 -4.10 -16.65
CA CYS A 267 -13.84 -2.98 -17.39
C CYS A 267 -12.93 -3.54 -18.49
N PRO A 268 -13.45 -3.73 -19.71
CA PRO A 268 -12.66 -4.24 -20.82
C PRO A 268 -11.51 -3.28 -21.17
N SER A 269 -10.35 -3.82 -21.53
CA SER A 269 -9.25 -3.03 -22.07
C SER A 269 -9.64 -2.39 -23.41
N ILE A 270 -8.91 -1.37 -23.87
CA ILE A 270 -9.30 -0.65 -25.09
C ILE A 270 -9.36 -1.59 -26.32
N GLU A 271 -8.44 -2.55 -26.42
CA GLU A 271 -8.46 -3.56 -27.46
C GLU A 271 -9.67 -4.51 -27.36
N ASP A 272 -10.12 -4.84 -26.14
CA ASP A 272 -11.33 -5.64 -25.93
C ASP A 272 -12.61 -4.83 -26.21
N LYS A 273 -12.61 -3.52 -25.92
CA LYS A 273 -13.71 -2.61 -26.28
C LYS A 273 -13.89 -2.51 -27.80
N VAL A 274 -12.81 -2.36 -28.56
CA VAL A 274 -12.84 -2.25 -30.04
C VAL A 274 -13.38 -3.53 -30.70
N VAL A 275 -13.10 -4.70 -30.13
CA VAL A 275 -13.61 -5.97 -30.66
C VAL A 275 -15.08 -6.21 -30.26
N ARG A 276 -15.41 -6.02 -28.98
CA ARG A 276 -16.75 -6.33 -28.45
C ARG A 276 -17.82 -5.32 -28.82
N PHE A 277 -17.43 -4.05 -28.92
CA PHE A 277 -18.32 -2.94 -29.25
C PHE A 277 -17.92 -2.35 -30.60
N ALA A 278 -17.80 -3.21 -31.60
CA ALA A 278 -17.30 -2.86 -32.92
C ALA A 278 -18.18 -1.84 -33.67
N GLU A 279 -19.44 -1.70 -33.25
CA GLU A 279 -20.38 -0.69 -33.74
C GLU A 279 -20.05 0.73 -33.29
N ARG A 280 -19.22 0.89 -32.24
CA ARG A 280 -18.83 2.21 -31.76
C ARG A 280 -17.65 2.75 -32.55
N GLU A 281 -17.87 3.84 -33.26
CA GLU A 281 -16.81 4.53 -34.02
C GLU A 281 -15.78 5.25 -33.12
N ARG A 282 -16.12 5.47 -31.85
CA ARG A 282 -15.27 6.19 -30.88
C ARG A 282 -15.51 5.74 -29.44
N HIS A 283 -14.46 5.88 -28.64
CA HIS A 283 -14.47 5.72 -27.18
C HIS A 283 -13.78 6.92 -26.52
N GLN A 284 -14.41 7.47 -25.48
CA GLN A 284 -13.79 8.38 -24.53
C GLN A 284 -12.94 7.60 -23.51
#